data_AF-A0A2R6MB96-F1
#
_entry.id   AF-A0A2R6MB96-F1
#
_cell.length_a   1.000
_cell.length_b   1.000
_cell.length_c   1.000
_cell.angle_alpha   90.00
_cell.angle_beta   90.00
_cell.angle_gamma   90.00
#
_symmetry.space_group_name_H-M   'P 1'
#
loop_
_entity.id
_entity.type
_entity.pdbx_description
1 polymer ?
#
loop_
_entity_poly.entity_id
_entity_poly.type
_entity_poly.pdbx_seq_one_letter_code
_entity_poly.pdbx_strand_id
1 'polypeptide(L)' 'MVSAPPDDELFDEFLSERGYETDDVEWEESYNKKQCPDCGALHETARSECSVCGWSPVASLSQ' A
#
# COMPACT_ATOMS: atom_id res chain seq x y z
N MET A 1 20.39 8.18 26.48
CA MET A 1 20.92 7.41 25.34
C MET A 1 21.60 6.15 25.87
N VAL A 2 21.23 4.98 25.35
CA VAL A 2 21.85 3.68 25.67
C VAL A 2 22.45 3.15 24.37
N SER A 3 23.75 2.87 24.34
CA SER A 3 24.42 2.28 23.17
C SER A 3 24.29 0.76 23.25
N ALA A 4 23.54 0.18 22.31
CA ALA A 4 23.47 -1.27 22.09
C ALA A 4 24.71 -1.75 21.29
N PRO A 5 25.13 -3.03 21.44
CA PRO A 5 26.32 -3.62 20.79
C PRO A 5 26.21 -3.64 19.25
N PRO A 6 27.30 -3.96 18.49
CA PRO A 6 27.39 -3.90 17.01
C PRO A 6 26.55 -4.95 16.25
N ASP A 7 25.37 -5.25 16.75
CA ASP A 7 24.38 -6.15 16.14
C ASP A 7 23.40 -5.38 15.23
N ASP A 8 23.46 -4.04 15.25
CA ASP A 8 22.56 -3.13 14.51
C ASP A 8 22.70 -3.29 12.98
N GLU A 9 23.91 -3.58 12.49
CA GLU A 9 24.20 -3.78 11.06
C GLU A 9 23.56 -5.05 10.50
N LEU A 10 23.44 -6.12 11.31
CA LEU A 10 22.75 -7.35 10.92
C LEU A 10 21.22 -7.20 10.93
N PHE A 11 20.70 -6.31 11.79
CA PHE A 11 19.28 -5.98 11.83
C PHE A 11 18.85 -5.15 10.61
N ASP A 12 19.68 -4.20 10.16
CA ASP A 12 19.38 -3.37 8.99
C ASP A 12 19.33 -4.20 7.68
N GLU A 13 20.21 -5.20 7.56
CA GLU A 13 20.22 -6.16 6.44
C GLU A 13 18.93 -7.02 6.39
N PHE A 14 18.41 -7.43 7.56
CA PHE A 14 17.13 -8.16 7.65
C PHE A 14 15.91 -7.31 7.31
N LEU A 15 15.98 -5.99 7.52
CA LEU A 15 14.91 -5.04 7.15
C LEU A 15 14.91 -4.73 5.64
N SER A 16 16.08 -4.70 5.01
CA SER A 16 16.20 -4.52 3.55
C SER A 16 15.84 -5.78 2.76
N GLU A 17 16.14 -6.98 3.28
CA GLU A 17 15.86 -8.25 2.58
C GLU A 17 14.36 -8.58 2.49
N ARG A 18 13.53 -8.02 3.37
CA ARG A 18 12.06 -8.07 3.26
C ARG A 18 11.49 -6.82 2.61
N GLY A 19 12.10 -6.41 1.49
CA GLY A 19 11.72 -5.24 0.71
C GLY A 19 10.21 -5.03 0.74
N TYR A 20 9.79 -3.91 1.31
CA TYR A 20 8.40 -3.50 1.32
C TYR A 20 7.94 -3.45 -0.13
N GLU A 21 7.01 -4.33 -0.47
CA GLU A 21 6.45 -4.51 -1.79
C GLU A 21 5.98 -3.15 -2.33
N THR A 22 6.40 -2.84 -3.55
CA THR A 22 6.14 -1.56 -4.21
C THR A 22 4.63 -1.32 -4.25
N ASP A 23 4.27 -0.18 -3.67
CA ASP A 23 2.96 0.45 -3.50
C ASP A 23 2.13 0.45 -4.80
N ASP A 24 1.58 -0.70 -5.19
CA ASP A 24 0.42 -0.71 -6.09
C ASP A 24 -0.73 -0.17 -5.24
N VAL A 25 -1.03 1.12 -5.43
CA VAL A 25 -2.15 1.76 -4.73
C VAL A 25 -3.43 1.14 -5.28
N GLU A 26 -3.88 0.08 -4.64
CA GLU A 26 -5.13 -0.61 -4.93
C GLU A 26 -6.29 -0.02 -4.11
N TRP A 27 -7.50 -0.48 -4.42
CA TRP A 27 -8.68 -0.13 -3.62
C TRP A 27 -8.54 -0.69 -2.20
N GLU A 28 -8.74 0.15 -1.18
CA GLU A 28 -8.80 -0.31 0.20
C GLU A 28 -10.07 -1.17 0.42
N GLU A 29 -10.03 -2.16 1.30
CA GLU A 29 -11.18 -3.02 1.60
C GLU A 29 -11.86 -2.65 2.93
N SER A 30 -13.14 -2.27 2.86
CA SER A 30 -13.97 -1.94 4.03
C SER A 30 -15.28 -2.70 3.98
N TYR A 31 -15.50 -3.67 4.87
CA TYR A 31 -16.76 -4.42 5.00
C TYR A 31 -17.31 -4.97 3.67
N ASN A 32 -16.46 -5.61 2.85
CA ASN A 32 -16.77 -6.14 1.51
C ASN A 32 -17.05 -5.06 0.44
N LYS A 33 -16.60 -3.83 0.66
CA LYS A 33 -16.66 -2.74 -0.32
C LYS A 33 -15.26 -2.24 -0.62
N LYS A 34 -15.10 -1.71 -1.83
CA LYS A 34 -13.90 -0.99 -2.23
C LYS A 34 -13.99 0.44 -1.73
N GLN A 35 -13.02 0.88 -0.95
CA GLN A 35 -12.88 2.23 -0.43
C GLN A 35 -11.81 2.96 -1.23
N CYS A 36 -12.16 4.14 -1.73
CA CYS A 36 -11.21 4.98 -2.44
C CYS A 36 -10.14 5.50 -1.46
N PRO A 37 -8.85 5.25 -1.70
CA PRO A 37 -7.79 5.74 -0.82
C PRO A 37 -7.62 7.26 -0.86
N ASP A 38 -8.08 7.91 -1.93
CA ASP A 38 -7.92 9.35 -2.15
C ASP A 38 -9.01 10.18 -1.44
N CYS A 39 -10.28 9.75 -1.51
CA CYS A 39 -11.42 10.50 -0.96
C CYS A 39 -12.24 9.76 0.11
N GLY A 40 -11.93 8.49 0.41
CA GLY A 40 -12.66 7.66 1.36
C GLY A 40 -14.04 7.18 0.89
N ALA A 41 -14.40 7.40 -0.37
CA ALA A 41 -15.69 6.97 -0.91
C ALA A 41 -15.81 5.44 -0.98
N LEU A 42 -16.93 4.90 -0.49
CA LEU A 42 -17.23 3.47 -0.54
C LEU A 42 -17.99 3.10 -1.81
N HIS A 43 -17.53 2.06 -2.48
CA HIS A 43 -18.08 1.56 -3.72
C HIS A 43 -18.20 0.03 -3.75
N GLU A 44 -19.01 -0.46 -4.69
CA GLU A 44 -19.10 -1.89 -5.01
C GLU A 44 -17.77 -2.47 -5.51
N THR A 45 -17.51 -3.74 -5.21
CA THR A 45 -16.24 -4.42 -5.54
C THR A 45 -15.97 -4.55 -7.04
N ALA A 46 -17.01 -4.48 -7.86
CA ALA A 46 -16.94 -4.51 -9.32
C ALA A 46 -16.51 -3.16 -9.95
N ARG A 47 -16.33 -2.10 -9.15
CA ARG A 47 -16.00 -0.78 -9.67
C ARG A 47 -14.51 -0.63 -9.97
N SER A 48 -14.22 -0.03 -11.12
CA SER A 48 -12.87 0.28 -11.60
C SER A 48 -12.44 1.73 -11.36
N GLU A 49 -13.38 2.67 -11.16
CA GLU A 49 -13.10 4.10 -10.95
C GLU A 49 -14.00 4.74 -9.88
N CYS A 50 -13.47 5.66 -9.09
CA CYS A 50 -14.20 6.43 -8.10
C CYS A 50 -15.04 7.51 -8.76
N SER A 51 -16.38 7.46 -8.64
CA SER A 51 -17.26 8.51 -9.17
C SER A 51 -17.20 9.84 -8.44
N VAL A 52 -16.47 9.92 -7.32
CA VAL A 52 -16.36 11.15 -6.51
C VAL A 52 -15.16 11.97 -6.95
N CYS A 53 -13.96 11.37 -6.98
CA CYS A 53 -12.72 12.06 -7.34
C CYS A 53 -12.09 11.59 -8.66
N GLY A 54 -12.65 10.57 -9.32
CA GLY A 54 -12.12 10.03 -10.58
C GLY A 54 -10.94 9.07 -10.42
N TRP A 55 -10.60 8.70 -9.17
CA TRP A 55 -9.47 7.80 -8.90
C TRP A 55 -9.69 6.39 -9.48
N SER A 56 -8.66 5.82 -10.11
CA SER A 56 -8.63 4.43 -10.56
C SER A 56 -7.25 3.84 -10.28
N PRO A 57 -7.14 2.57 -9.86
CA PRO A 57 -5.85 1.93 -9.69
C PRO A 57 -5.15 1.89 -11.04
N VAL A 58 -3.97 2.48 -11.11
CA VAL A 58 -3.08 2.30 -12.27
C VAL A 58 -2.54 0.89 -12.13
N ALA A 59 -3.17 -0.09 -12.79
CA ALA A 59 -2.64 -1.45 -12.80
C ALA A 59 -1.17 -1.33 -13.19
N SER A 60 -0.26 -1.69 -12.28
CA SER A 60 1.18 -1.59 -12.49
C SER A 60 1.52 -2.17 -13.86
N LEU A 61 1.70 -1.29 -14.84
CA LEU A 61 2.13 -1.65 -16.17
C LEU A 61 3.63 -1.92 -16.03
N SER A 62 3.94 -3.10 -15.50
CA SER A 62 5.27 -3.69 -15.49
C SER A 62 5.81 -3.61 -16.91
N GLN A 63 6.73 -2.67 -17.13
CA GLN A 63 7.50 -2.49 -18.37
C GLN A 63 8.88 -3.07 -18.16
#